data_AF-A0A7W7QMG0-F1
#
_entry.id   AF-A0A7W7QMG0-F1
#
_cell.length_a   1.000
_cell.length_b   1.000
_cell.length_c   1.000
_cell.angle_alpha   90.00
_cell.angle_beta   90.00
_cell.angle_gamma   90.00
#
_symmetry.space_group_name_H-M   'P 1'
#
loop_
_entity.id
_entity.type
_entity.pdbx_description
1 polymer ?
#
loop_
_entity_poly.entity_id
_entity_poly.type
_entity_poly.pdbx_seq_one_letter_code
_entity_poly.pdbx_strand_id
1 'polypeptide(L)'
;MGRIASLAEYLRAQARRRLDRVETRDGGRNARSALALLDAAIYTESLGEDDPLVEVLAEAGCFGPHGFDDFQPGEQVARLIRSWESGEPWQLLMAIRFALQTSPA
;
A
#
# COMPACT_ATOMS: atom_id res chain seq x y z
N MET A 1 -15.30 2.84 5.54
CA MET A 1 -15.03 2.77 4.08
C MET A 1 -14.96 1.29 3.69
N GLY A 2 -15.08 0.90 2.42
CA GLY A 2 -14.74 -0.49 1.99
C GLY A 2 -13.23 -0.74 2.09
N ARG A 3 -12.78 -2.01 2.16
CA ARG A 3 -11.35 -2.34 2.32
C ARG A 3 -10.53 -1.87 1.13
N ILE A 4 -11.05 -2.07 -0.08
CA ILE A 4 -10.44 -1.58 -1.32
C ILE A 4 -10.25 -0.08 -1.27
N ALA A 5 -11.32 0.61 -0.89
CA ALA A 5 -11.37 2.05 -0.93
C ALA A 5 -10.44 2.65 0.15
N SER A 6 -10.36 2.05 1.35
CA SER A 6 -9.45 2.51 2.41
C SER A 6 -7.98 2.25 2.10
N LEU A 7 -7.65 1.12 1.47
CA LEU A 7 -6.30 0.84 0.96
C LEU A 7 -5.89 1.83 -0.13
N ALA A 8 -6.77 2.09 -1.10
CA ALA A 8 -6.51 3.05 -2.17
C ALA A 8 -6.30 4.48 -1.63
N GLU A 9 -7.11 4.91 -0.66
CA GLU A 9 -6.89 6.19 0.04
C GLU A 9 -5.57 6.25 0.78
N TYR A 10 -5.18 5.19 1.48
CA TYR A 10 -3.89 5.13 2.15
C TYR A 10 -2.73 5.29 1.16
N LEU A 11 -2.78 4.60 0.01
CA LEU A 11 -1.76 4.70 -1.04
C LEU A 11 -1.69 6.13 -1.61
N ARG A 12 -2.83 6.78 -1.86
CA ARG A 12 -2.88 8.20 -2.29
C ARG A 12 -2.29 9.13 -1.24
N ALA A 13 -2.57 8.89 0.04
CA ALA A 13 -2.00 9.68 1.13
C ALA A 13 -0.47 9.53 1.19
N GLN A 14 0.06 8.32 1.00
CA GLN A 14 1.52 8.12 0.92
C GLN A 14 2.12 8.78 -0.33
N ALA A 15 1.43 8.72 -1.48
CA ALA A 15 1.86 9.41 -2.69
C ALA A 15 1.95 10.92 -2.49
N ARG A 16 0.93 11.53 -1.87
CA ARG A 16 0.93 12.95 -1.52
C ARG A 16 2.10 13.30 -0.60
N ARG A 17 2.32 12.51 0.45
CA ARG A 17 3.46 12.68 1.37
C ARG A 17 4.80 12.62 0.63
N ARG A 18 4.93 11.77 -0.38
CA ARG A 18 6.14 11.72 -1.23
C ARG A 18 6.30 12.99 -2.05
N LEU A 19 5.24 13.49 -2.70
CA LEU A 19 5.29 14.73 -3.48
C LEU A 19 5.61 15.96 -2.62
N ASP A 20 5.07 16.03 -1.40
CA ASP A 20 5.29 17.16 -0.49
C ASP A 20 6.69 17.14 0.14
N ARG A 21 7.43 16.03 0.02
CA ARG A 21 8.76 15.87 0.59
C ARG A 21 9.83 16.41 -0.34
N VAL A 22 10.27 17.63 -0.04
CA VAL A 22 11.39 18.28 -0.73
C VAL A 22 12.72 17.76 -0.17
N GLU A 23 13.48 17.02 -0.99
CA GLU A 23 14.79 16.49 -0.64
C GLU A 23 15.85 16.90 -1.66
N THR A 24 16.95 17.44 -1.16
CA THR A 24 18.09 17.80 -2.01
C THR A 24 18.71 16.53 -2.59
N ARG A 25 18.89 16.50 -3.92
CA ARG A 25 19.44 15.35 -4.66
C ARG A 25 18.60 14.06 -4.55
N ASP A 26 17.28 14.17 -4.42
CA ASP A 26 16.41 12.99 -4.47
C ASP A 26 16.46 12.26 -5.83
N GLY A 27 16.87 12.96 -6.90
CA GLY A 27 16.97 12.39 -8.25
C GLY A 27 15.62 11.97 -8.82
N GLY A 28 14.54 12.66 -8.43
CA GLY A 28 13.17 12.33 -8.81
C GLY A 28 12.62 11.07 -8.14
N ARG A 29 13.30 10.55 -7.12
CA ARG A 29 12.86 9.39 -6.34
C ARG A 29 11.48 9.59 -5.73
N ASN A 30 11.25 10.76 -5.13
CA ASN A 30 9.97 11.04 -4.50
C ASN A 30 8.84 11.14 -5.54
N ALA A 31 9.11 11.70 -6.72
CA ALA A 31 8.15 11.74 -7.82
C ALA A 31 7.83 10.34 -8.39
N ARG A 32 8.85 9.49 -8.60
CA ARG A 32 8.64 8.10 -9.06
C ARG A 32 7.87 7.26 -8.04
N SER A 33 8.22 7.39 -6.76
CA SER A 33 7.49 6.74 -5.67
C SER A 33 6.04 7.19 -5.62
N ALA A 34 5.78 8.49 -5.73
CA ALA A 34 4.41 9.00 -5.78
C ALA A 34 3.61 8.45 -6.97
N LEU A 35 4.20 8.43 -8.17
CA LEU A 35 3.54 7.87 -9.36
C LEU A 35 3.21 6.38 -9.16
N ALA A 36 4.17 5.58 -8.73
CA ALA A 36 3.97 4.15 -8.50
C ALA A 36 2.88 3.88 -7.45
N LEU A 37 2.77 4.72 -6.42
CA LEU A 37 1.71 4.62 -5.40
C LEU A 37 0.33 5.05 -5.92
N LEU A 38 0.27 6.02 -6.84
CA LEU A 38 -0.99 6.39 -7.49
C LEU A 38 -1.47 5.30 -8.46
N ASP A 39 -0.57 4.72 -9.25
CA ASP A 39 -0.89 3.59 -10.12
C ASP A 39 -1.37 2.38 -9.29
N ALA A 40 -0.72 2.12 -8.14
CA ALA A 40 -1.17 1.12 -7.18
C ALA A 40 -2.57 1.42 -6.62
N ALA A 41 -2.88 2.66 -6.28
CA ALA A 41 -4.20 3.04 -5.78
C ALA A 41 -5.30 2.80 -6.85
N ILE A 42 -5.03 3.18 -8.10
CA ILE A 42 -5.95 2.96 -9.23
C ILE A 42 -6.16 1.46 -9.46
N TYR A 43 -5.08 0.69 -9.43
CA TYR A 43 -5.16 -0.76 -9.55
C TYR A 43 -5.97 -1.40 -8.43
N THR A 44 -5.75 -1.00 -7.17
CA THR A 44 -6.51 -1.50 -6.03
C THR A 44 -8.01 -1.25 -6.21
N GLU A 45 -8.41 -0.09 -6.72
CA GLU A 45 -9.84 0.20 -6.98
C GLU A 45 -10.47 -0.64 -8.09
N SER A 46 -9.65 -1.25 -8.95
CA SER A 46 -10.14 -2.19 -9.97
C SER A 46 -10.39 -3.60 -9.43
N LEU A 47 -9.96 -3.88 -8.20
CA LEU A 47 -10.13 -5.18 -7.55
C LEU A 47 -11.51 -5.30 -6.89
N GLY A 48 -11.99 -6.55 -6.77
CA GLY A 48 -13.16 -6.86 -5.95
C GLY A 48 -12.83 -6.88 -4.46
N GLU A 49 -13.84 -6.69 -3.62
CA GLU A 49 -13.68 -6.84 -2.15
C GLU A 49 -13.26 -8.27 -1.75
N ASP A 50 -13.64 -9.27 -2.55
CA ASP A 50 -13.29 -10.68 -2.35
C ASP A 50 -12.01 -11.08 -3.11
N ASP A 51 -11.20 -10.11 -3.55
CA ASP A 51 -9.93 -10.43 -4.21
C ASP A 51 -8.98 -11.10 -3.20
N PRO A 52 -8.34 -12.23 -3.57
CA PRO A 52 -7.45 -12.97 -2.67
C PRO A 52 -6.31 -12.13 -2.08
N LEU A 53 -5.88 -11.07 -2.77
CA LEU A 53 -4.90 -10.13 -2.24
C LEU A 53 -5.43 -9.35 -1.05
N VAL A 54 -6.69 -8.93 -1.10
CA VAL A 54 -7.34 -8.13 -0.06
C VAL A 54 -7.67 -9.00 1.15
N GLU A 55 -8.10 -10.23 0.92
CA GLU A 55 -8.33 -11.21 1.98
C GLU A 55 -7.07 -11.44 2.81
N VAL A 56 -5.92 -11.66 2.16
CA VAL A 56 -4.65 -11.87 2.88
C VAL A 56 -4.25 -10.65 3.73
N LEU A 57 -4.54 -9.44 3.26
CA LEU A 57 -4.30 -8.21 4.05
C LEU A 57 -5.23 -8.14 5.27
N ALA A 58 -6.48 -8.57 5.14
CA ALA A 58 -7.44 -8.64 6.24
C ALA A 58 -7.06 -9.70 7.27
N GLU A 59 -6.67 -10.90 6.83
CA GLU A 59 -6.17 -11.97 7.71
C GLU A 59 -4.92 -11.55 8.48
N ALA A 60 -4.07 -10.72 7.86
CA ALA A 60 -2.89 -10.15 8.49
C ALA A 60 -3.18 -8.95 9.42
N GLY A 61 -4.46 -8.62 9.66
CA GLY A 61 -4.88 -7.57 10.58
C GLY A 61 -4.69 -6.14 10.04
N CYS A 62 -4.45 -5.96 8.74
CA CYS A 62 -4.27 -4.61 8.16
C CYS A 62 -5.56 -3.80 8.09
N PHE A 63 -6.73 -4.40 8.38
CA PHE A 63 -8.04 -3.73 8.44
C PHE A 63 -8.67 -3.88 9.83
N GLY A 64 -7.83 -3.84 10.87
CA GLY A 64 -8.25 -4.00 12.26
C GLY A 64 -8.61 -5.43 12.64
N PRO A 65 -8.98 -5.67 13.92
CA PRO A 65 -9.22 -7.01 14.47
C PRO A 65 -10.43 -7.73 13.86
N HIS A 66 -11.32 -6.99 13.20
CA HIS A 66 -12.50 -7.52 12.54
C HIS A 66 -12.40 -7.52 11.01
N GLY A 67 -11.33 -6.96 10.44
CA GLY A 67 -11.12 -6.92 8.99
C GLY A 67 -11.99 -5.92 8.23
N PHE A 68 -12.73 -5.05 8.93
CA PHE A 68 -13.66 -4.07 8.34
C PHE A 68 -13.28 -2.62 8.61
N ASP A 69 -12.18 -2.38 9.33
CA ASP A 69 -11.71 -1.03 9.63
C ASP A 69 -10.91 -0.45 8.45
N ASP A 70 -10.50 0.81 8.57
CA ASP A 70 -9.64 1.44 7.58
C ASP A 70 -8.26 0.76 7.54
N PHE A 71 -7.60 0.84 6.37
CA PHE A 71 -6.28 0.23 6.18
C PHE A 71 -5.24 0.84 7.13
N GLN A 72 -4.78 0.03 8.09
CA GLN A 72 -3.80 0.36 9.11
C GLN A 72 -2.67 -0.67 9.06
N PRO A 73 -1.70 -0.50 8.15
CA PRO A 73 -0.60 -1.44 8.02
C PRO A 73 0.34 -1.34 9.23
N GLY A 74 0.87 -2.50 9.66
CA GLY A 74 2.00 -2.54 10.58
C GLY A 74 3.25 -1.85 9.99
N GLU A 75 4.21 -1.50 10.85
CA GLU A 75 5.37 -0.68 10.46
C GLU A 75 6.22 -1.31 9.33
N GLN A 76 6.32 -2.64 9.28
CA GLN A 76 7.01 -3.34 8.19
C GLN A 76 6.37 -3.06 6.82
N VAL A 77 5.04 -3.23 6.73
CA VAL A 77 4.26 -2.97 5.51
C VAL A 77 4.26 -1.49 5.18
N ALA A 78 4.08 -0.63 6.19
CA ALA A 78 4.10 0.81 5.99
C ALA A 78 5.45 1.29 5.44
N ARG A 79 6.57 0.72 5.91
CA ARG A 79 7.91 1.02 5.39
C ARG A 79 8.09 0.54 3.96
N LEU A 80 7.63 -0.68 3.66
CA LEU A 80 7.67 -1.24 2.30
C LEU A 80 6.94 -0.32 1.32
N ILE A 81 5.69 0.05 1.61
CA ILE A 81 4.88 0.96 0.79
C ILE A 81 5.60 2.29 0.62
N ARG A 82 6.10 2.89 1.70
CA ARG A 82 6.84 4.15 1.63
C ARG A 82 8.05 4.04 0.71
N SER A 83 8.80 2.95 0.74
CA SER A 83 10.00 2.74 -0.09
C SER A 83 9.73 2.32 -1.53
N TRP A 84 8.48 2.10 -1.93
CA TRP A 84 8.15 1.65 -3.28
C TRP A 84 8.41 2.75 -4.31
N GLU A 85 9.25 2.47 -5.32
CA GLU A 85 9.67 3.46 -6.32
C GLU A 85 9.33 3.07 -7.77
N SER A 86 9.05 1.79 -8.04
CA SER A 86 8.90 1.25 -9.39
C SER A 86 8.30 -0.15 -9.37
N GLY A 87 7.76 -0.58 -10.50
CA GLY A 87 7.16 -1.90 -10.69
C GLY A 87 5.68 -1.79 -11.02
N GLU A 88 5.10 -2.90 -11.43
CA GLU A 88 3.67 -2.99 -11.72
C GLU A 88 2.85 -2.88 -10.42
N PRO A 89 1.67 -2.26 -10.43
CA PRO A 89 0.79 -2.12 -9.28
C PRO A 89 0.55 -3.41 -8.47
N TRP A 90 0.32 -4.53 -9.16
CA TRP A 90 0.10 -5.83 -8.52
C TRP A 90 1.33 -6.36 -7.78
N GLN A 91 2.55 -5.94 -8.20
CA GLN A 91 3.79 -6.34 -7.55
C GLN A 91 3.92 -5.72 -6.16
N LEU A 92 3.39 -4.50 -5.96
CA LEU A 92 3.34 -3.89 -4.63
C LEU A 92 2.47 -4.73 -3.69
N LEU A 93 1.26 -5.12 -4.13
CA LEU A 93 0.36 -5.93 -3.30
C LEU A 93 0.95 -7.31 -2.99
N MET A 94 1.61 -7.94 -3.97
CA MET A 94 2.38 -9.17 -3.74
C MET A 94 3.50 -8.97 -2.72
N ALA A 95 4.28 -7.89 -2.83
CA ALA A 95 5.36 -7.60 -1.90
C ALA A 95 4.85 -7.38 -0.47
N ILE A 96 3.71 -6.72 -0.31
CA ILE A 96 3.04 -6.59 1.00
C ILE A 96 2.65 -7.98 1.54
N ARG A 97 2.00 -8.81 0.71
CA ARG A 97 1.65 -10.19 1.08
C ARG A 97 2.85 -11.00 1.56
N PHE A 98 3.97 -10.94 0.84
CA PHE A 98 5.20 -11.62 1.24
C PHE A 98 5.79 -11.08 2.55
N ALA A 99 5.75 -9.75 2.76
CA ALA A 99 6.21 -9.15 4.01
C ALA A 99 5.39 -9.66 5.21
N LEU A 100 4.08 -9.84 5.04
CA LEU A 100 3.18 -10.34 6.08
C LEU A 100 3.41 -11.82 6.40
N GLN A 101 3.70 -12.66 5.40
CA GLN A 101 4.00 -14.08 5.60
C GLN A 101 5.34 -14.35 6.31
N THR A 102 6.22 -13.36 6.36
CA THR A 102 7.58 -13.50 6.94
C THR A 102 7.72 -12.88 8.33
N SER A 103 6.68 -12.23 8.86
CA SER A 103 6.64 -11.76 10.25
C SER A 103 6.17 -12.90 11.17
N PRO A 104 6.96 -13.33 12.18
CA PRO A 104 6.43 -14.16 13.25
C PRO A 104 5.41 -13.33 14.05
N ALA A 105 4.27 -13.96 14.36
CA ALA A 105 3.19 -13.40 15.17
C ALA A 105 3.65 -13.01 16.58
#